data_AF-A0A8C6JJR2-F1
#
_entry.id   AF-A0A8C6JJR2-F1
#
_cell.length_a   1.000
_cell.length_b   1.000
_cell.length_c   1.000
_cell.angle_alpha   90.00
_cell.angle_beta   90.00
_cell.angle_gamma   90.00
#
_symmetry.space_group_name_H-M   'P 1'
#
loop_
_entity.id
_entity.type
_entity.pdbx_description
1 polymer ?
#
loop_
_entity_poly.entity_id
_entity_poly.type
_entity_poly.pdbx_seq_one_letter_code
_entity_poly.pdbx_strand_id
1 'polypeptide(L)'
;MNSMLTLLFSGVVACCARSAGEPVSRLLLVSFDGFRADYLETYKLPHLQKFIEDGVLVKQVTNSFITKTFPNHYTIVTGLYEESHGIVANDMYDADAKKKFSQFNDSDPFWWNEAVPIWVTNQQQGNGASAAAMWPGTDVKINDTTPQFFMKYNFSVTFEERVEKIIAWLNSSNPIVSFAILYWEEPDASGHKYGPDDTENMRKVLEEVDNHIGFLTKKLKALGLWDTINIIITSDHGMASCSAKKLIVLDDCIGRDNYTLIDKSPVAAVLPRQNKEDVYNLLKKCNSHMKVYLREEIPDRFHYCHNKRIQPIILVADEGWTIVQNESLSKLGDHGYDNALPSMHPFLAAHGPAFHRGYKQSTINNVDIYPMMCHILGLTPLPHNGTFSNTKCLLADQWCINLPEAIGIVIGALMVLTTFTCIIIISKNRVAPARPFSRLQLQYDDDDPLIG
;
A
#
# COMPACT_ATOMS: atom_id res chain seq x y z
N MET A 1 -42.69 -43.40 -20.06
CA MET A 1 -43.29 -42.24 -19.35
C MET A 1 -42.17 -41.51 -18.65
N ASN A 2 -41.84 -40.32 -19.16
CA ASN A 2 -40.79 -39.44 -18.66
C ASN A 2 -41.14 -38.93 -17.25
N SER A 3 -40.19 -38.99 -16.32
CA SER A 3 -40.19 -38.13 -15.14
C SER A 3 -38.89 -37.35 -15.12
N MET A 4 -38.95 -36.10 -15.57
CA MET A 4 -37.93 -35.08 -15.34
C MET A 4 -37.80 -34.87 -13.83
N LEU A 5 -36.57 -35.03 -13.32
CA LEU A 5 -36.20 -34.56 -11.99
C LEU A 5 -35.56 -33.18 -12.15
N THR A 6 -36.37 -32.14 -11.97
CA THR A 6 -35.90 -30.75 -11.95
C THR A 6 -35.32 -30.44 -10.56
N LEU A 7 -33.99 -30.44 -10.44
CA LEU A 7 -33.31 -29.94 -9.24
C LEU A 7 -33.29 -28.40 -9.26
N LEU A 8 -34.21 -27.78 -8.53
CA LEU A 8 -34.15 -26.38 -8.11
C LEU A 8 -33.34 -26.31 -6.81
N PHE A 9 -32.04 -26.04 -6.91
CA PHE A 9 -31.29 -25.52 -5.76
C PHE A 9 -31.36 -24.00 -5.80
N SER A 10 -32.30 -23.46 -5.03
CA SER A 10 -32.39 -22.04 -4.71
C SER A 10 -31.07 -21.59 -4.06
N GLY A 11 -30.36 -20.69 -4.74
CA GLY A 11 -29.22 -19.98 -4.16
C GLY A 11 -29.69 -19.12 -3.00
N VAL A 12 -29.38 -19.55 -1.78
CA VAL A 12 -29.38 -18.66 -0.62
C VAL A 12 -28.13 -17.80 -0.76
N VAL A 13 -28.28 -16.65 -1.42
CA VAL A 13 -27.33 -15.54 -1.23
C VAL A 13 -27.51 -15.12 0.23
N ALA A 14 -26.65 -15.64 1.10
CA ALA A 14 -26.49 -15.11 2.43
C ALA A 14 -25.91 -13.70 2.28
N CYS A 15 -26.78 -12.70 2.21
CA CYS A 15 -26.42 -11.35 2.59
C CYS A 15 -25.94 -11.44 4.04
N CYS A 16 -24.63 -11.38 4.26
CA CYS A 16 -24.05 -11.16 5.58
C CYS A 16 -24.43 -9.74 6.02
N ALA A 17 -25.66 -9.56 6.47
CA ALA A 17 -26.04 -8.41 7.28
C ALA A 17 -25.24 -8.52 8.58
N ARG A 18 -24.35 -7.55 8.81
CA ARG A 18 -23.54 -7.44 10.03
C ARG A 18 -24.46 -7.55 11.25
N SER A 19 -24.17 -8.46 12.17
CA SER A 19 -24.99 -8.58 13.38
C SER A 19 -24.89 -7.27 14.18
N ALA A 20 -26.02 -6.80 14.71
CA ALA A 20 -26.04 -5.64 15.60
C ALA A 20 -25.31 -6.03 16.90
N GLY A 21 -24.01 -5.70 16.98
CA GLY A 21 -23.18 -6.01 18.15
C GLY A 21 -21.68 -6.23 17.87
N GLU A 22 -21.28 -6.45 16.61
CA GLU A 22 -19.84 -6.56 16.30
C GLU A 22 -19.14 -5.19 16.35
N PRO A 23 -17.97 -5.07 17.00
CA PRO A 23 -17.19 -3.84 17.01
C PRO A 23 -16.88 -3.38 15.58
N VAL A 24 -17.11 -2.11 15.28
CA VAL A 24 -16.73 -1.51 14.00
C VAL A 24 -15.21 -1.52 13.90
N SER A 25 -14.66 -2.21 12.90
CA SER A 25 -13.22 -2.16 12.62
C SER A 25 -12.83 -0.75 12.21
N ARG A 26 -11.75 -0.23 12.79
CA ARG A 26 -11.29 1.15 12.61
C ARG A 26 -9.89 1.14 12.01
N LEU A 27 -9.62 2.07 11.10
CA LEU A 27 -8.34 2.19 10.43
C LEU A 27 -7.89 3.64 10.37
N LEU A 28 -6.64 3.89 10.74
CA LEU A 28 -5.91 5.13 10.53
C LEU A 28 -4.78 4.90 9.52
N LEU A 29 -4.83 5.58 8.38
CA LEU A 29 -3.75 5.62 7.40
C LEU A 29 -2.92 6.90 7.59
N VAL A 30 -1.61 6.77 7.72
CA VAL A 30 -0.66 7.88 7.91
C VAL A 30 0.38 7.83 6.81
N SER A 31 0.54 8.93 6.08
CA SER A 31 1.62 9.10 5.10
C SER A 31 2.62 10.14 5.58
N PHE A 32 3.89 9.77 5.50
CA PHE A 32 5.03 10.67 5.62
C PHE A 32 5.65 10.79 4.22
N ASP A 33 5.48 11.93 3.57
CA ASP A 33 5.85 12.16 2.16
C ASP A 33 7.34 11.89 1.92
N GLY A 34 7.69 11.19 0.83
CA GLY A 34 9.09 10.97 0.44
C GLY A 34 9.92 10.09 1.39
N PHE A 35 9.28 9.29 2.25
CA PHE A 35 9.95 8.39 3.20
C PHE A 35 10.44 7.11 2.51
N ARG A 36 11.62 7.23 1.91
CA ARG A 36 12.35 6.14 1.23
C ARG A 36 12.58 4.93 2.14
N ALA A 37 12.38 3.72 1.60
CA ALA A 37 12.42 2.47 2.36
C ALA A 37 13.75 2.21 3.10
N ASP A 38 14.89 2.51 2.47
CA ASP A 38 16.22 2.24 3.04
C ASP A 38 16.61 3.19 4.18
N TYR A 39 15.83 4.25 4.42
CA TYR A 39 15.98 5.08 5.61
C TYR A 39 15.73 4.28 6.89
N LEU A 40 14.93 3.22 6.83
CA LEU A 40 14.73 2.27 7.95
C LEU A 40 16.02 1.58 8.39
N GLU A 41 16.96 1.39 7.46
CA GLU A 41 18.25 0.75 7.71
C GLU A 41 19.36 1.78 7.97
N THR A 42 19.26 2.94 7.32
CA THR A 42 20.27 4.01 7.37
C THR A 42 20.23 4.80 8.67
N TYR A 43 19.03 5.01 9.24
CA TYR A 43 18.83 5.90 10.38
C TYR A 43 18.26 5.16 11.60
N LYS A 44 18.53 5.71 12.80
CA LYS A 44 17.98 5.18 14.05
C LYS A 44 16.60 5.77 14.28
N LEU A 45 15.58 4.92 14.18
CA LEU A 45 14.17 5.30 14.27
C LEU A 45 13.50 4.49 15.39
N PRO A 46 13.85 4.71 16.67
CA PRO A 46 13.40 3.86 17.77
C PRO A 46 11.88 3.79 17.93
N HIS A 47 11.13 4.85 17.64
CA HIS A 47 9.67 4.82 17.74
C HIS A 47 9.05 3.98 16.63
N LEU A 48 9.51 4.15 15.38
CA LEU A 48 9.07 3.33 14.26
C LEU A 48 9.52 1.88 14.37
N GLN A 49 10.74 1.62 14.87
CA GLN A 49 11.23 0.26 15.14
C GLN A 49 10.31 -0.45 16.14
N LYS A 50 9.93 0.23 17.24
CA LYS A 50 8.98 -0.31 18.20
C LYS A 50 7.58 -0.55 17.60
N PHE A 51 7.12 0.36 16.74
CA PHE A 51 5.86 0.19 16.00
C PHE A 51 5.89 -1.08 15.13
N ILE A 52 7.02 -1.34 14.46
CA ILE A 52 7.23 -2.51 13.59
C ILE A 52 7.36 -3.81 14.40
N GLU A 53 8.07 -3.79 15.53
CA GLU A 53 8.26 -4.97 16.39
C GLU A 53 6.93 -5.58 16.85
N ASP A 54 5.98 -4.71 17.22
CA ASP A 54 4.64 -5.10 17.68
C ASP A 54 3.63 -5.28 16.52
N GLY A 55 4.06 -5.17 15.26
CA GLY A 55 3.19 -5.15 14.08
C GLY A 55 3.77 -5.89 12.88
N VAL A 56 3.52 -5.35 11.68
CA VAL A 56 4.05 -5.87 10.41
C VAL A 56 4.89 -4.85 9.68
N LEU A 57 5.82 -5.33 8.86
CA LEU A 57 6.61 -4.51 7.94
C LEU A 57 6.61 -5.12 6.55
N VAL A 58 6.24 -4.32 5.56
CA VAL A 58 6.63 -4.51 4.17
C VAL A 58 7.85 -3.64 3.92
N LYS A 59 8.98 -4.28 3.61
CA LYS A 59 10.27 -3.58 3.49
C LYS A 59 10.27 -2.54 2.38
N GLN A 60 9.68 -2.89 1.23
CA GLN A 60 9.59 -2.02 0.07
C GLN A 60 8.19 -2.11 -0.54
N VAL A 61 7.58 -0.98 -0.82
CA VAL A 61 6.34 -0.90 -1.60
C VAL A 61 6.72 -0.41 -2.98
N THR A 62 6.42 -1.19 -4.01
CA THR A 62 6.55 -0.74 -5.39
C THR A 62 5.40 0.24 -5.67
N ASN A 63 5.75 1.52 -5.75
CA ASN A 63 4.83 2.60 -6.07
C ASN A 63 4.53 2.68 -7.57
N SER A 64 3.53 3.46 -7.95
CA SER A 64 3.09 3.58 -9.34
C SER A 64 3.87 4.68 -10.07
N PHE A 65 3.89 4.62 -11.41
CA PHE A 65 4.62 5.56 -12.25
C PHE A 65 3.65 6.62 -12.78
N ILE A 66 3.92 7.92 -12.60
CA ILE A 66 5.15 8.55 -12.10
C ILE A 66 5.20 8.59 -10.58
N THR A 67 6.39 8.48 -9.98
CA THR A 67 6.55 8.45 -8.51
C THR A 67 6.45 9.86 -7.88
N LYS A 68 5.33 10.55 -8.13
CA LYS A 68 4.98 11.87 -7.62
C LYS A 68 3.87 11.79 -6.58
N THR A 69 3.78 12.85 -5.78
CA THR A 69 2.95 12.92 -4.58
C THR A 69 1.46 12.70 -4.83
N PHE A 70 0.82 13.53 -5.64
CA PHE A 70 -0.63 13.46 -5.85
C PHE A 70 -1.06 12.15 -6.52
N PRO A 71 -0.40 11.70 -7.60
CA PRO A 71 -0.73 10.42 -8.23
C PRO A 71 -0.65 9.24 -7.26
N ASN A 72 0.47 9.08 -6.53
CA ASN A 72 0.66 7.93 -5.66
C ASN A 72 -0.20 7.96 -4.40
N HIS A 73 -0.41 9.12 -3.79
CA HIS A 73 -1.36 9.26 -2.68
C HIS A 73 -2.79 8.89 -3.12
N TYR A 74 -3.18 9.21 -4.36
CA TYR A 74 -4.49 8.85 -4.89
C TYR A 74 -4.58 7.37 -5.29
N THR A 75 -3.50 6.79 -5.81
CA THR A 75 -3.37 5.34 -6.03
C THR A 75 -3.60 4.55 -4.74
N ILE A 76 -2.98 4.95 -3.61
CA ILE A 76 -3.10 4.23 -2.33
C ILE A 76 -4.57 4.12 -1.88
N VAL A 77 -5.37 5.18 -2.09
CA VAL A 77 -6.75 5.28 -1.60
C VAL A 77 -7.81 4.83 -2.62
N THR A 78 -7.42 4.48 -3.85
CA THR A 78 -8.31 3.99 -4.91
C THR A 78 -7.96 2.60 -5.40
N GLY A 79 -6.70 2.17 -5.22
CA GLY A 79 -6.16 0.93 -5.77
C GLY A 79 -5.99 0.96 -7.29
N LEU A 80 -6.08 2.14 -7.91
CA LEU A 80 -6.01 2.34 -9.36
C LEU A 80 -4.67 2.94 -9.75
N TYR A 81 -4.18 2.59 -10.93
CA TYR A 81 -3.06 3.29 -11.57
C TYR A 81 -3.43 4.70 -11.99
N GLU A 82 -2.42 5.51 -12.24
CA GLU A 82 -2.52 6.92 -12.63
C GLU A 82 -3.41 7.13 -13.84
N GLU A 83 -3.25 6.29 -14.86
CA GLU A 83 -4.03 6.36 -16.08
C GLU A 83 -5.53 6.10 -15.85
N SER A 84 -5.88 5.36 -14.79
CA SER A 84 -7.26 4.99 -14.47
C SER A 84 -7.94 5.99 -13.54
N HIS A 85 -7.23 6.52 -12.53
CA HIS A 85 -7.82 7.47 -11.58
C HIS A 85 -7.73 8.93 -12.02
N GLY A 86 -7.03 9.22 -13.11
CA GLY A 86 -7.01 10.52 -13.79
C GLY A 86 -6.03 11.55 -13.21
N ILE A 87 -5.53 11.36 -11.99
CA ILE A 87 -4.44 12.17 -11.41
C ILE A 87 -3.09 11.65 -11.91
N VAL A 88 -2.67 12.04 -13.11
CA VAL A 88 -1.46 11.49 -13.75
C VAL A 88 -0.16 12.20 -13.35
N ALA A 89 -0.24 13.43 -12.86
CA ALA A 89 0.92 14.20 -12.41
C ALA A 89 0.53 15.27 -11.38
N ASN A 90 1.51 15.91 -10.74
CA ASN A 90 1.27 17.05 -9.85
C ASN A 90 0.86 18.31 -10.64
N ASP A 91 1.29 18.42 -11.90
CA ASP A 91 0.86 19.45 -12.84
C ASP A 91 0.29 18.79 -14.11
N MET A 92 -0.94 19.13 -14.47
CA MET A 92 -1.64 18.50 -15.61
C MET A 92 -2.36 19.53 -16.48
N TYR A 93 -2.60 19.13 -17.73
CA TYR A 93 -3.42 19.89 -18.66
C TYR A 93 -4.38 18.97 -19.42
N ASP A 94 -5.67 19.32 -19.38
CA ASP A 94 -6.71 18.66 -20.17
C ASP A 94 -7.05 19.56 -21.37
N ALA A 95 -6.71 19.09 -22.57
CA ALA A 95 -6.86 19.87 -23.79
C ALA A 95 -8.33 20.08 -24.19
N ASP A 96 -9.22 19.12 -23.89
CA ASP A 96 -10.64 19.20 -24.25
C ASP A 96 -11.36 20.20 -23.35
N ALA A 97 -11.14 20.10 -22.04
CA ALA A 97 -11.72 20.99 -21.04
C ALA A 97 -11.00 22.34 -20.98
N LYS A 98 -9.79 22.45 -21.57
CA LYS A 98 -8.88 23.60 -21.48
C LYS A 98 -8.59 24.00 -20.04
N LYS A 99 -8.50 23.01 -19.14
CA LYS A 99 -8.24 23.22 -17.71
C LYS A 99 -6.81 22.85 -17.36
N LYS A 100 -6.28 23.52 -16.34
CA LYS A 100 -4.99 23.23 -15.73
C LYS A 100 -5.20 22.74 -14.30
N PHE A 101 -4.37 21.80 -13.90
CA PHE A 101 -4.24 21.31 -12.54
C PHE A 101 -2.84 21.62 -12.04
N SER A 102 -2.71 22.00 -10.77
CA SER A 102 -1.43 22.03 -10.07
C SER A 102 -1.65 21.74 -8.60
N GLN A 103 -0.58 21.42 -7.87
CA GLN A 103 -0.58 21.33 -6.40
C GLN A 103 -1.06 22.61 -5.68
N PHE A 104 -1.19 23.75 -6.38
CA PHE A 104 -1.72 25.00 -5.84
C PHE A 104 -3.12 25.35 -6.38
N ASN A 105 -3.65 24.54 -7.29
CA ASN A 105 -4.95 24.70 -7.92
C ASN A 105 -5.56 23.34 -8.27
N ASP A 106 -5.95 22.62 -7.22
CA ASP A 106 -6.40 21.23 -7.26
C ASP A 106 -7.87 21.04 -6.83
N SER A 107 -8.54 22.11 -6.42
CA SER A 107 -9.89 22.06 -5.81
C SER A 107 -11.06 21.70 -6.74
N ASP A 108 -10.84 21.56 -8.05
CA ASP A 108 -11.89 21.26 -9.03
C ASP A 108 -12.16 19.74 -9.11
N PRO A 109 -13.37 19.25 -8.72
CA PRO A 109 -13.71 17.83 -8.75
C PRO A 109 -13.58 17.17 -10.13
N PHE A 110 -13.58 17.95 -11.23
CA PHE A 110 -13.32 17.46 -12.58
C PHE A 110 -12.07 16.55 -12.65
N TRP A 111 -11.02 16.88 -11.91
CA TRP A 111 -9.77 16.11 -11.93
C TRP A 111 -9.87 14.79 -11.16
N TRP A 112 -10.67 14.74 -10.10
CA TRP A 112 -10.67 13.64 -9.15
C TRP A 112 -11.77 12.60 -9.39
N ASN A 113 -12.85 13.00 -10.07
CA ASN A 113 -14.07 12.21 -10.23
C ASN A 113 -13.94 10.98 -11.17
N GLU A 114 -12.77 10.71 -11.75
CA GLU A 114 -12.52 9.48 -12.51
C GLU A 114 -12.38 8.25 -11.58
N ALA A 115 -12.15 8.46 -10.28
CA ALA A 115 -12.13 7.40 -9.28
C ALA A 115 -12.89 7.79 -8.00
N VAL A 116 -13.25 6.77 -7.21
CA VAL A 116 -13.91 6.94 -5.91
C VAL A 116 -12.96 6.47 -4.81
N PRO A 117 -12.43 7.39 -3.98
CA PRO A 117 -11.47 7.03 -2.94
C PRO A 117 -12.15 6.35 -1.74
N ILE A 118 -11.34 5.67 -0.93
CA ILE A 118 -11.82 4.82 0.16
C ILE A 118 -12.64 5.60 1.20
N TRP A 119 -12.35 6.88 1.46
CA TRP A 119 -13.15 7.67 2.40
C TRP A 119 -14.59 7.91 1.92
N VAL A 120 -14.80 8.03 0.61
CA VAL A 120 -16.13 8.11 -0.02
C VAL A 120 -16.80 6.74 0.03
N THR A 121 -16.07 5.68 -0.36
CA THR A 121 -16.55 4.29 -0.32
C THR A 121 -17.04 3.90 1.09
N ASN A 122 -16.26 4.23 2.12
CA ASN A 122 -16.56 3.96 3.52
C ASN A 122 -17.90 4.59 3.97
N GLN A 123 -18.12 5.86 3.61
CA GLN A 123 -19.36 6.57 3.96
C GLN A 123 -20.56 6.09 3.16
N GLN A 124 -20.39 5.83 1.85
CA GLN A 124 -21.47 5.37 0.98
C GLN A 124 -21.96 3.96 1.35
N GLN A 125 -21.08 3.10 1.87
CA GLN A 125 -21.45 1.77 2.34
C GLN A 125 -21.96 1.75 3.80
N GLY A 126 -22.14 2.92 4.43
CA GLY A 126 -22.69 3.02 5.77
C GLY A 126 -21.78 2.46 6.86
N ASN A 127 -20.46 2.36 6.60
CA ASN A 127 -19.49 1.79 7.55
C ASN A 127 -19.00 2.82 8.59
N GLY A 128 -19.72 3.92 8.81
CA GLY A 128 -19.34 5.02 9.68
C GLY A 128 -18.79 6.24 8.92
N ALA A 129 -18.30 7.21 9.68
CA ALA A 129 -17.74 8.45 9.16
C ALA A 129 -16.26 8.29 8.77
N SER A 130 -15.83 9.09 7.80
CA SER A 130 -14.42 9.25 7.45
C SER A 130 -13.88 10.57 8.00
N ALA A 131 -12.63 10.57 8.48
CA ALA A 131 -11.93 11.75 8.98
C ALA A 131 -10.59 11.96 8.24
N ALA A 132 -10.23 13.20 7.93
CA ALA A 132 -9.02 13.47 7.14
C ALA A 132 -8.22 14.69 7.63
N ALA A 133 -6.91 14.53 7.74
CA ALA A 133 -5.98 15.61 7.95
C ALA A 133 -5.06 15.73 6.72
N MET A 134 -5.48 16.60 5.78
CA MET A 134 -4.65 17.14 4.70
C MET A 134 -4.12 16.13 3.67
N TRP A 135 -4.78 14.98 3.49
CA TRP A 135 -4.43 14.05 2.42
C TRP A 135 -4.91 14.58 1.06
N PRO A 136 -4.14 14.42 -0.04
CA PRO A 136 -4.54 14.89 -1.37
C PRO A 136 -5.95 14.46 -1.78
N GLY A 137 -6.78 15.44 -2.15
CA GLY A 137 -8.17 15.22 -2.58
C GLY A 137 -9.21 15.14 -1.45
N THR A 138 -8.81 15.12 -0.17
CA THR A 138 -9.78 15.01 0.94
C THR A 138 -10.58 16.27 1.21
N ASP A 139 -10.12 17.43 0.77
CA ASP A 139 -10.85 18.70 0.82
C ASP A 139 -11.55 19.05 -0.51
N VAL A 140 -11.67 18.07 -1.42
CA VAL A 140 -12.41 18.16 -2.68
C VAL A 140 -13.69 17.32 -2.61
N LYS A 141 -14.78 17.82 -3.20
CA LYS A 141 -16.06 17.10 -3.30
C LYS A 141 -16.02 16.03 -4.40
N ILE A 142 -15.37 14.91 -4.11
CA ILE A 142 -15.25 13.78 -5.04
C ILE A 142 -16.55 12.98 -5.01
N ASN A 143 -17.21 12.86 -6.16
CA ASN A 143 -18.55 12.28 -6.25
C ASN A 143 -19.52 12.91 -5.23
N ASP A 144 -19.53 14.25 -5.22
CA ASP A 144 -20.29 15.12 -4.31
C ASP A 144 -20.04 14.92 -2.80
N THR A 145 -18.96 14.21 -2.45
CA THR A 145 -18.68 13.77 -1.07
C THR A 145 -17.27 14.17 -0.63
N THR A 146 -17.15 14.71 0.58
CA THR A 146 -15.89 14.82 1.33
C THR A 146 -15.91 13.81 2.48
N PRO A 147 -14.78 13.55 3.18
CA PRO A 147 -14.84 13.01 4.52
C PRO A 147 -15.77 13.86 5.40
N GLN A 148 -16.46 13.23 6.36
CA GLN A 148 -17.36 13.89 7.29
C GLN A 148 -16.64 14.93 8.16
N PHE A 149 -15.39 14.64 8.51
CA PHE A 149 -14.49 15.56 9.18
C PHE A 149 -13.23 15.72 8.35
N PHE A 150 -12.85 16.95 8.01
CA PHE A 150 -11.60 17.16 7.28
C PHE A 150 -10.96 18.51 7.60
N MET A 151 -9.66 18.58 7.39
CA MET A 151 -8.89 19.82 7.36
C MET A 151 -8.64 20.19 5.90
N LYS A 152 -8.86 21.46 5.53
CA LYS A 152 -8.33 22.00 4.28
C LYS A 152 -6.81 22.02 4.35
N TYR A 153 -6.13 21.78 3.23
CA TYR A 153 -4.68 21.81 3.20
C TYR A 153 -4.14 23.17 3.67
N ASN A 154 -3.23 23.14 4.64
CA ASN A 154 -2.50 24.30 5.13
C ASN A 154 -1.15 23.85 5.72
N PHE A 155 -0.08 24.07 4.95
CA PHE A 155 1.29 23.68 5.30
C PHE A 155 1.79 24.26 6.63
N SER A 156 1.15 25.31 7.16
CA SER A 156 1.56 25.94 8.43
C SER A 156 1.02 25.21 9.67
N VAL A 157 0.10 24.25 9.51
CA VAL A 157 -0.45 23.46 10.63
C VAL A 157 0.53 22.36 11.00
N THR A 158 0.91 22.33 12.28
CA THR A 158 1.89 21.37 12.83
C THR A 158 1.38 19.93 12.80
N PHE A 159 2.30 18.97 12.85
CA PHE A 159 1.94 17.54 12.89
C PHE A 159 1.09 17.23 14.13
N GLU A 160 1.46 17.79 15.28
CA GLU A 160 0.73 17.62 16.53
C GLU A 160 -0.70 18.11 16.42
N GLU A 161 -0.94 19.27 15.82
CA GLU A 161 -2.30 19.78 15.60
C GLU A 161 -3.12 18.86 14.69
N ARG A 162 -2.51 18.31 13.62
CA ARG A 162 -3.16 17.32 12.74
C ARG A 162 -3.54 16.05 13.51
N VAL A 163 -2.61 15.53 14.31
CA VAL A 163 -2.84 14.35 15.15
C VAL A 163 -3.94 14.63 16.18
N GLU A 164 -3.92 15.76 16.88
CA GLU A 164 -4.95 16.10 17.87
C GLU A 164 -6.35 16.16 17.23
N LYS A 165 -6.47 16.67 16.00
CA LYS A 165 -7.73 16.65 15.26
C LYS A 165 -8.18 15.22 14.92
N ILE A 166 -7.29 14.41 14.35
CA ILE A 166 -7.58 13.01 14.02
C ILE A 166 -8.01 12.23 15.26
N ILE A 167 -7.30 12.40 16.36
CA ILE A 167 -7.58 11.76 17.63
C ILE A 167 -8.93 12.22 18.20
N ALA A 168 -9.23 13.51 18.15
CA ALA A 168 -10.53 14.02 18.59
C ALA A 168 -11.68 13.43 17.77
N TRP A 169 -11.53 13.30 16.45
CA TRP A 169 -12.53 12.67 15.59
C TRP A 169 -12.63 11.16 15.81
N LEU A 170 -11.51 10.47 16.00
CA LEU A 170 -11.50 9.06 16.37
C LEU A 170 -12.10 8.82 17.77
N ASN A 171 -12.11 9.80 18.66
CA ASN A 171 -12.79 9.64 19.94
C ASN A 171 -14.30 9.98 19.88
N SER A 172 -14.80 10.43 18.73
CA SER A 172 -16.23 10.70 18.54
C SER A 172 -17.05 9.42 18.51
N SER A 173 -18.16 9.41 19.25
CA SER A 173 -19.14 8.33 19.27
C SER A 173 -20.34 8.57 18.34
N ASN A 174 -20.52 9.78 17.81
CA ASN A 174 -21.64 10.11 16.92
C ASN A 174 -21.28 11.22 15.90
N PRO A 175 -21.07 10.88 14.62
CA PRO A 175 -20.93 9.51 14.09
C PRO A 175 -19.64 8.85 14.58
N ILE A 176 -19.64 7.51 14.63
CA ILE A 176 -18.42 6.72 14.82
C ILE A 176 -17.53 6.91 13.58
N VAL A 177 -16.27 7.29 13.80
CA VAL A 177 -15.26 7.38 12.73
C VAL A 177 -14.58 6.03 12.55
N SER A 178 -14.83 5.35 11.44
CA SER A 178 -14.22 4.04 11.12
C SER A 178 -12.96 4.18 10.27
N PHE A 179 -12.85 5.22 9.46
CA PHE A 179 -11.68 5.49 8.64
C PHE A 179 -11.13 6.87 8.93
N ALA A 180 -9.83 6.96 9.20
CA ALA A 180 -9.12 8.20 9.36
C ALA A 180 -7.86 8.20 8.49
N ILE A 181 -7.48 9.37 7.98
CA ILE A 181 -6.31 9.52 7.12
C ILE A 181 -5.54 10.80 7.46
N LEU A 182 -4.21 10.72 7.50
CA LEU A 182 -3.31 11.82 7.87
C LEU A 182 -2.13 11.89 6.90
N TYR A 183 -1.79 13.09 6.48
CA TYR A 183 -0.62 13.39 5.65
C TYR A 183 0.36 14.33 6.39
N TRP A 184 1.66 14.09 6.19
CA TRP A 184 2.75 14.94 6.65
C TRP A 184 3.82 15.10 5.56
N GLU A 185 4.31 16.32 5.39
CA GLU A 185 5.19 16.76 4.29
C GLU A 185 6.65 16.29 4.42
N GLU A 186 7.08 15.87 5.61
CA GLU A 186 8.44 15.38 5.82
C GLU A 186 8.49 13.84 5.80
N PRO A 187 9.59 13.24 5.30
CA PRO A 187 10.88 13.85 4.95
C PRO A 187 11.03 14.46 3.54
N ASP A 188 10.00 14.49 2.70
CA ASP A 188 10.09 14.99 1.32
C ASP A 188 10.61 16.43 1.24
N ALA A 189 10.01 17.34 2.00
CA ALA A 189 10.34 18.76 1.94
C ALA A 189 11.83 19.02 2.21
N SER A 190 12.40 18.36 3.23
CA SER A 190 13.82 18.42 3.53
C SER A 190 14.67 17.59 2.56
N GLY A 191 14.16 16.47 2.05
CA GLY A 191 14.80 15.68 1.00
C GLY A 191 15.02 16.49 -0.28
N HIS A 192 14.07 17.32 -0.68
CA HIS A 192 14.23 18.27 -1.77
C HIS A 192 15.27 19.36 -1.47
N LYS A 193 15.32 19.84 -0.22
CA LYS A 193 16.23 20.92 0.21
C LYS A 193 17.68 20.46 0.30
N TYR A 194 17.94 19.31 0.90
CA TYR A 194 19.29 18.83 1.21
C TYR A 194 19.79 17.74 0.23
N GLY A 195 18.87 16.97 -0.34
CA GLY A 195 19.18 15.72 -1.02
C GLY A 195 19.32 14.55 -0.03
N PRO A 196 18.97 13.32 -0.44
CA PRO A 196 19.01 12.15 0.44
C PRO A 196 20.44 11.77 0.88
N ASP A 197 21.46 12.18 0.14
CA ASP A 197 22.88 11.89 0.46
C ASP A 197 23.48 12.83 1.52
N ASP A 198 22.80 13.93 1.88
CA ASP A 198 23.18 14.77 3.02
C ASP A 198 22.73 14.11 4.33
N THR A 199 23.44 13.04 4.69
CA THR A 199 23.07 12.17 5.81
C THR A 199 23.02 12.89 7.15
N GLU A 200 23.79 13.98 7.35
CA GLU A 200 23.81 14.71 8.61
C GLU A 200 22.57 15.59 8.79
N ASN A 201 22.13 16.31 7.74
CA ASN A 201 20.88 17.06 7.82
C ASN A 201 19.66 16.12 7.82
N MET A 202 19.66 15.10 6.96
CA MET A 202 18.57 14.12 6.90
C MET A 202 18.42 13.32 8.19
N ARG A 203 19.51 13.05 8.93
CA ARG A 203 19.43 12.42 10.25
C ARG A 203 18.56 13.21 11.21
N LYS A 204 18.69 14.54 11.25
CA LYS A 204 17.89 15.40 12.16
C LYS A 204 16.42 15.42 11.76
N VAL A 205 16.15 15.47 10.45
CA VAL A 205 14.80 15.42 9.90
C VAL A 205 14.12 14.10 10.26
N LEU A 206 14.82 12.97 10.10
CA LEU A 206 14.24 11.68 10.41
C LEU A 206 14.13 11.40 11.91
N GLU A 207 15.00 11.98 12.74
CA GLU A 207 14.80 12.01 14.19
C GLU A 207 13.49 12.75 14.55
N GLU A 208 13.16 13.85 13.87
CA GLU A 208 11.90 14.57 14.05
C GLU A 208 10.69 13.77 13.55
N VAL A 209 10.77 13.15 12.37
CA VAL A 209 9.73 12.25 11.86
C VAL A 209 9.49 11.07 12.81
N ASP A 210 10.54 10.47 13.37
CA ASP A 210 10.40 9.40 14.36
C ASP A 210 9.75 9.90 15.67
N ASN A 211 10.09 11.12 16.11
CA ASN A 211 9.43 11.76 17.25
C ASN A 211 7.93 12.00 17.01
N HIS A 212 7.53 12.37 15.79
CA HIS A 212 6.13 12.47 15.38
C HIS A 212 5.40 11.12 15.47
N ILE A 213 6.02 10.03 15.02
CA ILE A 213 5.49 8.66 15.19
C ILE A 213 5.34 8.31 16.68
N GLY A 214 6.33 8.70 17.50
CA GLY A 214 6.29 8.58 18.95
C GLY A 214 5.14 9.35 19.60
N PHE A 215 4.91 10.59 19.16
CA PHE A 215 3.81 11.45 19.63
C PHE A 215 2.44 10.83 19.29
N LEU A 216 2.23 10.42 18.04
CA LEU A 216 1.00 9.73 17.61
C LEU A 216 0.74 8.48 18.45
N THR A 217 1.76 7.62 18.59
CA THR A 217 1.68 6.39 19.40
C THR A 217 1.30 6.68 20.85
N LYS A 218 1.91 7.70 21.46
CA LYS A 218 1.62 8.12 22.84
C LYS A 218 0.17 8.60 22.98
N LYS A 219 -0.34 9.39 22.02
CA LYS A 219 -1.71 9.89 22.02
C LYS A 219 -2.74 8.77 21.88
N LEU A 220 -2.51 7.84 20.97
CA LEU A 220 -3.36 6.66 20.78
C LEU A 220 -3.41 5.79 22.04
N LYS A 221 -2.26 5.55 22.69
CA LYS A 221 -2.20 4.79 23.95
C LYS A 221 -2.92 5.49 25.10
N ALA A 222 -2.74 6.80 25.24
CA ALA A 222 -3.36 7.58 26.31
C ALA A 222 -4.90 7.56 26.27
N LEU A 223 -5.49 7.32 25.09
CA LEU A 223 -6.94 7.29 24.88
C LEU A 223 -7.50 5.87 24.69
N GLY A 224 -6.68 4.83 24.90
CA GLY A 224 -7.10 3.43 24.71
C GLY A 224 -7.41 3.05 23.26
N LEU A 225 -6.92 3.83 22.29
CA LEU A 225 -7.11 3.58 20.86
C LEU A 225 -6.07 2.62 20.28
N TRP A 226 -4.88 2.52 20.91
CA TRP A 226 -3.73 1.78 20.38
C TRP A 226 -4.03 0.32 20.03
N ASP A 227 -4.73 -0.42 20.91
CA ASP A 227 -5.05 -1.83 20.70
C ASP A 227 -6.43 -2.06 20.06
N THR A 228 -7.17 -0.98 19.79
CA THR A 228 -8.57 -1.05 19.30
C THR A 228 -8.73 -0.56 17.86
N ILE A 229 -7.72 0.11 17.30
CA ILE A 229 -7.71 0.55 15.90
C ILE A 229 -6.52 -0.06 15.15
N ASN A 230 -6.69 -0.18 13.84
CA ASN A 230 -5.63 -0.53 12.91
C ASN A 230 -4.92 0.75 12.44
N ILE A 231 -3.61 0.71 12.32
CA ILE A 231 -2.78 1.85 11.93
C ILE A 231 -1.85 1.38 10.81
N ILE A 232 -1.81 2.11 9.71
CA ILE A 232 -0.86 1.92 8.63
C ILE A 232 -0.02 3.19 8.53
N ILE A 233 1.30 3.05 8.59
CA ILE A 233 2.28 4.09 8.30
C ILE A 233 2.97 3.72 6.99
N THR A 234 2.90 4.60 6.00
CA THR A 234 3.49 4.40 4.68
C THR A 234 4.03 5.72 4.15
N SER A 235 4.53 5.68 2.93
CA SER A 235 4.79 6.85 2.10
C SER A 235 4.33 6.57 0.68
N ASP A 236 4.38 7.59 -0.17
CA ASP A 236 3.96 7.64 -1.56
C ASP A 236 5.12 7.37 -2.53
N HIS A 237 6.31 7.88 -2.22
CA HIS A 237 7.53 7.64 -2.98
C HIS A 237 8.79 7.75 -2.10
N GLY A 238 9.94 7.51 -2.70
CA GLY A 238 11.25 7.80 -2.12
C GLY A 238 11.84 9.12 -2.64
N MET A 239 13.17 9.19 -2.72
CA MET A 239 13.92 10.40 -3.03
C MET A 239 15.29 10.05 -3.61
N ALA A 240 15.73 10.77 -4.65
CA ALA A 240 17.05 10.65 -5.26
C ALA A 240 17.79 11.99 -5.30
N SER A 241 19.12 11.96 -5.22
CA SER A 241 19.94 13.17 -5.27
C SER A 241 20.05 13.74 -6.69
N CYS A 242 19.94 15.06 -6.79
CA CYS A 242 20.13 15.81 -8.02
C CYS A 242 21.49 16.51 -8.04
N SER A 243 22.00 16.81 -9.24
CA SER A 243 23.28 17.51 -9.41
C SER A 243 23.22 18.58 -10.49
N ALA A 244 23.80 19.75 -10.21
CA ALA A 244 23.92 20.81 -11.20
C ALA A 244 24.81 20.43 -12.40
N LYS A 245 25.56 19.32 -12.30
CA LYS A 245 26.35 18.73 -13.38
C LYS A 245 25.56 17.77 -14.27
N LYS A 246 24.33 17.41 -13.87
CA LYS A 246 23.46 16.43 -14.54
C LYS A 246 22.15 17.09 -15.01
N LEU A 247 22.27 18.17 -15.77
CA LEU A 247 21.13 18.90 -16.32
C LEU A 247 20.91 18.57 -17.79
N ILE A 248 19.64 18.43 -18.16
CA ILE A 248 19.18 18.30 -19.55
C ILE A 248 18.38 19.55 -19.87
N VAL A 249 18.98 20.45 -20.64
CA VAL A 249 18.40 21.77 -20.96
C VAL A 249 17.63 21.69 -22.28
N LEU A 250 16.30 21.67 -22.20
CA LEU A 250 15.44 21.45 -23.36
C LEU A 250 15.48 22.61 -24.37
N ASP A 251 15.58 23.87 -23.90
CA ASP A 251 15.59 25.02 -24.79
C ASP A 251 16.83 25.02 -25.71
N ASP A 252 17.98 24.50 -25.23
CA ASP A 252 19.21 24.34 -26.02
C ASP A 252 19.08 23.25 -27.10
N CYS A 253 18.29 22.21 -26.82
CA CYS A 253 18.13 21.06 -27.70
C CYS A 253 17.08 21.28 -28.80
N ILE A 254 15.90 21.76 -28.40
CA ILE A 254 14.72 21.75 -29.25
C ILE A 254 14.13 23.14 -29.46
N GLY A 255 14.61 24.18 -28.79
CA GLY A 255 14.12 25.54 -28.92
C GLY A 255 12.78 25.79 -28.20
N ARG A 256 12.69 26.92 -27.49
CA ARG A 256 11.55 27.28 -26.62
C ARG A 256 10.20 27.32 -27.34
N ASP A 257 10.19 27.68 -28.62
CA ASP A 257 8.95 27.87 -29.39
C ASP A 257 8.29 26.56 -29.83
N ASN A 258 9.00 25.43 -29.73
CA ASN A 258 8.52 24.14 -30.24
C ASN A 258 7.61 23.39 -29.26
N TYR A 259 7.55 23.81 -27.99
CA TYR A 259 6.85 23.04 -26.96
C TYR A 259 6.28 23.88 -25.81
N THR A 260 5.33 23.30 -25.09
CA THR A 260 4.91 23.73 -23.76
C THR A 260 5.25 22.60 -22.79
N LEU A 261 5.99 22.92 -21.73
CA LEU A 261 6.22 21.99 -20.62
C LEU A 261 5.03 22.06 -19.66
N ILE A 262 4.37 20.93 -19.44
CA ILE A 262 3.19 20.82 -18.57
C ILE A 262 3.61 20.37 -17.17
N ASP A 263 4.31 19.23 -17.09
CA ASP A 263 4.93 18.74 -15.86
C ASP A 263 6.45 18.78 -15.98
N LYS A 264 7.13 19.01 -14.86
CA LYS A 264 8.58 19.22 -14.80
C LYS A 264 9.33 17.92 -14.43
N SER A 265 10.64 18.05 -14.26
CA SER A 265 11.56 16.97 -13.86
C SER A 265 11.04 16.10 -12.71
N PRO A 266 11.47 14.82 -12.65
CA PRO A 266 12.34 14.09 -13.59
C PRO A 266 11.58 13.35 -14.69
N VAL A 267 10.25 13.38 -14.66
CA VAL A 267 9.39 12.94 -15.75
C VAL A 267 8.66 14.14 -16.33
N ALA A 268 9.22 14.70 -17.39
CA ALA A 268 8.70 15.90 -18.02
C ALA A 268 7.59 15.56 -19.03
N ALA A 269 6.46 16.27 -18.93
CA ALA A 269 5.32 16.09 -19.83
C ALA A 269 5.29 17.23 -20.87
N VAL A 270 5.44 16.87 -22.15
CA VAL A 270 5.64 17.83 -23.24
C VAL A 270 4.42 17.87 -24.14
N LEU A 271 3.86 19.07 -24.30
CA LEU A 271 2.84 19.38 -25.29
C LEU A 271 3.47 20.09 -26.51
N PRO A 272 3.58 19.43 -27.67
CA PRO A 272 4.16 20.03 -28.88
C PRO A 272 3.37 21.26 -29.35
N ARG A 273 4.08 22.31 -29.78
CA ARG A 273 3.49 23.49 -30.47
C ARG A 273 3.62 23.41 -32.00
N GLN A 274 4.52 22.55 -32.48
CA GLN A 274 4.69 22.20 -33.88
C GLN A 274 4.22 20.75 -34.12
N ASN A 275 4.52 20.21 -35.30
CA ASN A 275 4.29 18.80 -35.61
C ASN A 275 4.90 17.89 -34.52
N LYS A 276 4.10 16.92 -34.03
CA LYS A 276 4.46 16.04 -32.91
C LYS A 276 5.71 15.21 -33.22
N GLU A 277 5.78 14.66 -34.44
CA GLU A 277 6.87 13.79 -34.89
C GLU A 277 8.19 14.55 -34.99
N ASP A 278 8.18 15.80 -35.45
CA ASP A 278 9.36 16.67 -35.51
C ASP A 278 9.92 16.95 -34.11
N VAL A 279 9.06 17.35 -33.17
CA VAL A 279 9.45 17.62 -31.77
C VAL A 279 10.00 16.35 -31.10
N TYR A 280 9.35 15.21 -31.33
CA TYR A 280 9.82 13.91 -30.83
C TYR A 280 11.21 13.53 -31.37
N ASN A 281 11.44 13.72 -32.67
CA ASN A 281 12.73 13.43 -33.30
C ASN A 281 13.87 14.35 -32.81
N LEU A 282 13.56 15.61 -32.50
CA LEU A 282 14.50 16.53 -31.87
C LEU A 282 14.83 16.10 -30.43
N LEU A 283 13.81 15.76 -29.64
CA LEU A 283 13.97 15.31 -28.26
C LEU A 283 14.80 14.03 -28.16
N LYS A 284 14.61 13.07 -29.06
CA LYS A 284 15.41 11.82 -29.11
C LYS A 284 16.91 12.06 -29.30
N LYS A 285 17.31 13.20 -29.86
CA LYS A 285 18.71 13.56 -30.09
C LYS A 285 19.27 14.49 -29.01
N CYS A 286 18.44 14.94 -28.06
CA CYS A 286 18.82 15.95 -27.08
C CYS A 286 19.85 15.44 -26.06
N ASN A 287 19.60 14.29 -25.44
CA ASN A 287 20.49 13.76 -24.41
C ASN A 287 20.34 12.23 -24.26
N SER A 288 21.45 11.51 -24.05
CA SER A 288 21.45 10.06 -23.86
C SER A 288 20.94 9.61 -22.49
N HIS A 289 20.88 10.51 -21.51
CA HIS A 289 20.39 10.24 -20.14
C HIS A 289 18.91 10.56 -19.95
N MET A 290 18.16 10.52 -21.04
CA MET A 290 16.72 10.72 -21.05
C MET A 290 16.10 9.80 -22.08
N LYS A 291 15.07 9.08 -21.66
CA LYS A 291 14.22 8.32 -22.57
C LYS A 291 13.08 9.22 -23.03
N VAL A 292 12.74 9.12 -24.31
CA VAL A 292 11.67 9.89 -24.94
C VAL A 292 10.63 8.89 -25.44
N TYR A 293 9.41 9.02 -24.94
CA TYR A 293 8.29 8.19 -25.34
C TYR A 293 7.21 9.06 -25.99
N LEU A 294 6.68 8.61 -27.13
CA LEU A 294 5.31 8.97 -27.47
C LEU A 294 4.39 8.29 -26.45
N ARG A 295 3.26 8.92 -26.09
CA ARG A 295 2.32 8.36 -25.12
C ARG A 295 1.96 6.90 -25.42
N GLU A 296 1.69 6.61 -26.70
CA GLU A 296 1.36 5.28 -27.22
C GLU A 296 2.51 4.26 -27.19
N GLU A 297 3.74 4.70 -26.91
CA GLU A 297 4.95 3.86 -26.85
C GLU A 297 5.48 3.71 -25.42
N ILE A 298 4.79 4.26 -24.42
CA ILE A 298 5.18 4.13 -23.01
C ILE A 298 5.08 2.66 -22.60
N PRO A 299 6.12 2.07 -21.97
CA PRO A 299 6.11 0.66 -21.59
C PRO A 299 4.92 0.25 -20.73
N ASP A 300 4.25 -0.86 -21.08
CA ASP A 300 3.03 -1.36 -20.41
C ASP A 300 3.17 -1.47 -18.89
N ARG A 301 4.36 -1.83 -18.38
CA ARG A 301 4.62 -1.96 -16.94
C ARG A 301 4.41 -0.67 -16.14
N PHE A 302 4.40 0.48 -16.81
CA PHE A 302 4.14 1.77 -16.15
C PHE A 302 2.66 2.04 -15.96
N HIS A 303 1.77 1.36 -16.71
CA HIS A 303 0.33 1.66 -16.68
C HIS A 303 0.05 3.17 -16.84
N TYR A 304 0.73 3.78 -17.81
CA TYR A 304 0.79 5.24 -17.97
C TYR A 304 0.65 5.66 -19.44
N CYS A 305 -0.29 5.08 -20.18
CA CYS A 305 -0.57 5.45 -21.57
C CYS A 305 -2.05 5.66 -21.90
N HIS A 306 -2.98 5.17 -21.07
CA HIS A 306 -4.42 5.17 -21.31
C HIS A 306 -5.18 6.31 -20.64
N ASN A 307 -4.62 7.52 -20.60
CA ASN A 307 -5.36 8.71 -20.17
C ASN A 307 -5.05 9.93 -21.04
N LYS A 308 -6.07 10.70 -21.38
CA LYS A 308 -5.93 11.89 -22.23
C LYS A 308 -5.14 13.03 -21.58
N ARG A 309 -5.05 13.04 -20.26
CA ARG A 309 -4.26 14.01 -19.47
C ARG A 309 -2.76 13.76 -19.56
N ILE A 310 -2.36 12.55 -19.98
CA ILE A 310 -0.98 12.23 -20.31
C ILE A 310 -0.64 12.91 -21.64
N GLN A 311 0.40 13.75 -21.61
CA GLN A 311 0.76 14.58 -22.74
C GLN A 311 1.34 13.74 -23.89
N PRO A 312 1.31 14.24 -25.15
CA PRO A 312 1.71 13.45 -26.31
C PRO A 312 3.14 12.90 -26.27
N ILE A 313 4.06 13.60 -25.59
CA ILE A 313 5.45 13.19 -25.43
C ILE A 313 5.80 13.23 -23.95
N ILE A 314 6.31 12.12 -23.42
CA ILE A 314 6.80 11.99 -22.06
C ILE A 314 8.31 11.76 -22.09
N LEU A 315 9.02 12.51 -21.26
CA LEU A 315 10.46 12.46 -21.08
C LEU A 315 10.76 11.84 -19.72
N VAL A 316 11.59 10.81 -19.67
CA VAL A 316 11.99 10.15 -18.42
C VAL A 316 13.49 10.25 -18.27
N ALA A 317 13.95 11.04 -17.31
CA ALA A 317 15.37 11.17 -17.01
C ALA A 317 15.92 9.91 -16.34
N ASP A 318 17.19 9.60 -16.59
CA ASP A 318 17.95 8.66 -15.77
C ASP A 318 18.05 9.19 -14.32
N GLU A 319 18.20 8.29 -13.35
CA GLU A 319 18.27 8.66 -11.93
C GLU A 319 19.35 9.73 -11.64
N GLY A 320 18.93 10.77 -10.92
CA GLY A 320 19.76 11.92 -10.54
C GLY A 320 20.06 12.91 -11.67
N TRP A 321 19.51 12.71 -12.87
CA TRP A 321 19.44 13.74 -13.91
C TRP A 321 18.18 14.58 -13.74
N THR A 322 18.25 15.85 -14.14
CA THR A 322 17.16 16.82 -14.02
C THR A 322 16.87 17.44 -15.37
N ILE A 323 15.60 17.42 -15.79
CA ILE A 323 15.14 18.05 -17.03
C ILE A 323 14.70 19.49 -16.72
N VAL A 324 15.29 20.46 -17.40
CA VAL A 324 15.01 21.90 -17.21
C VAL A 324 14.75 22.55 -18.57
N GLN A 325 14.04 23.68 -18.59
CA GLN A 325 13.84 24.43 -19.83
C GLN A 325 15.10 25.25 -20.17
N ASN A 326 15.48 26.17 -19.29
CA ASN A 326 16.75 26.92 -19.30
C ASN A 326 17.04 27.48 -17.89
N GLU A 327 16.70 26.69 -16.88
CA GLU A 327 16.74 27.08 -15.47
C GLU A 327 17.92 26.38 -14.79
N SER A 328 18.49 26.99 -13.73
CA SER A 328 19.44 26.30 -12.86
C SER A 328 18.75 25.22 -12.04
N LEU A 329 19.53 24.27 -11.50
CA LEU A 329 19.03 23.29 -10.55
C LEU A 329 18.29 23.99 -9.39
N SER A 330 17.03 23.60 -9.16
CA SER A 330 16.17 24.22 -8.15
C SER A 330 16.08 23.43 -6.84
N LYS A 331 16.40 22.14 -6.86
CA LYS A 331 16.31 21.21 -5.73
C LYS A 331 17.53 20.28 -5.68
N LEU A 332 17.97 19.89 -4.48
CA LEU A 332 19.09 18.97 -4.29
C LEU A 332 18.66 17.50 -4.20
N GLY A 333 17.38 17.25 -3.92
CA GLY A 333 16.73 15.96 -4.13
C GLY A 333 15.52 16.12 -5.04
N ASP A 334 15.17 15.08 -5.79
CA ASP A 334 13.92 15.00 -6.55
C ASP A 334 13.42 13.55 -6.62
N HIS A 335 12.18 13.40 -7.00
CA HIS A 335 11.48 12.13 -7.13
C HIS A 335 10.53 12.20 -8.34
N GLY A 336 10.07 11.07 -8.82
CA GLY A 336 9.24 10.96 -10.03
C GLY A 336 9.84 10.05 -11.08
N TYR A 337 11.07 9.55 -10.85
CA TYR A 337 11.80 8.69 -11.76
C TYR A 337 11.07 7.35 -12.00
N ASP A 338 11.70 6.48 -12.78
CA ASP A 338 11.23 5.12 -13.00
C ASP A 338 10.94 4.39 -11.68
N ASN A 339 9.70 3.90 -11.52
CA ASN A 339 9.26 3.22 -10.31
C ASN A 339 9.91 1.84 -10.10
N ALA A 340 10.81 1.39 -10.98
CA ALA A 340 11.67 0.24 -10.73
C ALA A 340 12.91 0.59 -9.87
N LEU A 341 13.23 1.87 -9.70
CA LEU A 341 14.40 2.32 -8.93
C LEU A 341 14.17 2.14 -7.43
N PRO A 342 15.08 1.48 -6.69
CA PRO A 342 14.96 1.30 -5.25
C PRO A 342 14.88 2.63 -4.48
N SER A 343 15.49 3.69 -5.01
CA SER A 343 15.43 5.03 -4.41
C SER A 343 14.04 5.64 -4.43
N MET A 344 13.12 5.11 -5.25
CA MET A 344 11.75 5.60 -5.35
C MET A 344 10.77 4.82 -4.49
N HIS A 345 11.20 3.70 -3.88
CA HIS A 345 10.30 2.83 -3.12
C HIS A 345 10.14 3.31 -1.67
N PRO A 346 8.91 3.56 -1.22
CA PRO A 346 8.61 3.72 0.19
C PRO A 346 8.52 2.36 0.90
N PHE A 347 8.27 2.37 2.21
CA PHE A 347 7.94 1.18 3.00
C PHE A 347 6.46 1.22 3.44
N LEU A 348 5.98 0.12 4.01
CA LEU A 348 4.73 0.10 4.77
C LEU A 348 4.93 -0.62 6.10
N ALA A 349 4.58 0.03 7.20
CA ALA A 349 4.49 -0.59 8.52
C ALA A 349 3.04 -0.53 8.99
N ALA A 350 2.56 -1.58 9.65
CA ALA A 350 1.21 -1.55 10.21
C ALA A 350 1.11 -2.22 11.58
N HIS A 351 0.19 -1.73 12.41
CA HIS A 351 -0.06 -2.23 13.77
C HIS A 351 -1.56 -2.22 14.04
N GLY A 352 -2.06 -3.22 14.78
CA GLY A 352 -3.44 -3.26 15.24
C GLY A 352 -4.04 -4.67 15.23
N PRO A 353 -5.30 -4.81 15.64
CA PRO A 353 -5.96 -6.10 15.78
C PRO A 353 -6.12 -6.90 14.48
N ALA A 354 -6.11 -6.24 13.32
CA ALA A 354 -6.19 -6.91 12.01
C ALA A 354 -4.85 -7.46 11.52
N PHE A 355 -3.72 -7.06 12.12
CA PHE A 355 -2.39 -7.39 11.62
C PHE A 355 -1.71 -8.47 12.48
N HIS A 356 -0.86 -9.28 11.84
CA HIS A 356 0.06 -10.14 12.58
C HIS A 356 1.07 -9.31 13.40
N ARG A 357 1.70 -9.95 14.38
CA ARG A 357 2.78 -9.34 15.18
C ARG A 357 4.13 -9.90 14.76
N GLY A 358 5.13 -9.04 14.62
CA GLY A 358 6.49 -9.38 14.20
C GLY A 358 6.61 -9.95 12.78
N TYR A 359 5.58 -9.82 11.94
CA TYR A 359 5.60 -10.38 10.58
C TYR A 359 6.28 -9.43 9.60
N LYS A 360 7.13 -9.97 8.72
CA LYS A 360 7.86 -9.18 7.72
C LYS A 360 7.68 -9.77 6.34
N GLN A 361 7.41 -8.90 5.38
CA GLN A 361 7.28 -9.23 3.96
C GLN A 361 8.23 -8.36 3.14
N SER A 362 8.74 -8.88 2.03
CA SER A 362 9.71 -8.16 1.21
C SER A 362 9.05 -7.03 0.42
N THR A 363 8.01 -7.34 -0.37
CA THR A 363 7.39 -6.36 -1.27
C THR A 363 5.89 -6.56 -1.45
N ILE A 364 5.21 -5.47 -1.79
CA ILE A 364 3.84 -5.37 -2.36
C ILE A 364 3.82 -4.22 -3.38
N ASN A 365 2.75 -4.08 -4.17
CA ASN A 365 2.50 -2.88 -4.95
C ASN A 365 1.61 -1.91 -4.18
N ASN A 366 1.75 -0.59 -4.38
CA ASN A 366 0.91 0.40 -3.68
C ASN A 366 -0.59 0.25 -4.01
N VAL A 367 -0.93 -0.22 -5.22
CA VAL A 367 -2.31 -0.57 -5.61
C VAL A 367 -2.91 -1.69 -4.74
N ASP A 368 -2.09 -2.53 -4.12
CA ASP A 368 -2.54 -3.63 -3.24
C ASP A 368 -3.02 -3.11 -1.87
N ILE A 369 -2.69 -1.86 -1.51
CA ILE A 369 -3.05 -1.28 -0.21
C ILE A 369 -4.57 -1.02 -0.12
N TYR A 370 -5.21 -0.54 -1.19
CA TYR A 370 -6.66 -0.30 -1.21
C TYR A 370 -7.50 -1.54 -0.88
N PRO A 371 -7.36 -2.69 -1.57
CA PRO A 371 -8.14 -3.88 -1.23
C PRO A 371 -7.83 -4.41 0.18
N MET A 372 -6.59 -4.25 0.67
CA MET A 372 -6.25 -4.57 2.06
C MET A 372 -7.03 -3.69 3.04
N MET A 373 -7.08 -2.38 2.82
CA MET A 373 -7.85 -1.46 3.66
C MET A 373 -9.35 -1.74 3.61
N CYS A 374 -9.90 -2.04 2.42
CA CYS A 374 -11.30 -2.46 2.27
C CYS A 374 -11.59 -3.72 3.08
N HIS A 375 -10.72 -4.73 3.02
CA HIS A 375 -10.87 -5.95 3.83
C HIS A 375 -10.88 -5.65 5.34
N ILE A 376 -9.91 -4.88 5.82
CA ILE A 376 -9.82 -4.49 7.25
C ILE A 376 -11.09 -3.79 7.72
N LEU A 377 -11.65 -2.90 6.90
CA LEU A 377 -12.85 -2.13 7.23
C LEU A 377 -14.16 -2.90 7.02
N GLY A 378 -14.12 -4.05 6.34
CA GLY A 378 -15.30 -4.82 5.93
C GLY A 378 -16.07 -4.16 4.78
N LEU A 379 -15.38 -3.39 3.93
CA LEU A 379 -15.96 -2.75 2.75
C LEU A 379 -15.94 -3.70 1.56
N THR A 380 -16.96 -3.59 0.70
CA THR A 380 -16.88 -4.17 -0.65
C THR A 380 -16.00 -3.26 -1.50
N PRO A 381 -14.83 -3.72 -2.00
CA PRO A 381 -13.97 -2.87 -2.81
C PRO A 381 -14.64 -2.53 -4.15
N LEU A 382 -14.45 -1.30 -4.62
CA LEU A 382 -14.78 -0.92 -6.00
C LEU A 382 -13.75 -1.52 -6.97
N PRO A 383 -14.00 -1.53 -8.30
CA PRO A 383 -13.01 -2.02 -9.26
C PRO A 383 -11.66 -1.31 -9.09
N HIS A 384 -10.59 -2.10 -8.98
CA HIS A 384 -9.23 -1.64 -8.73
C HIS A 384 -8.20 -2.52 -9.45
N ASN A 385 -6.95 -2.07 -9.51
CA ASN A 385 -5.82 -2.81 -10.07
C ASN A 385 -5.07 -3.67 -9.02
N GLY A 386 -5.29 -3.42 -7.72
CA GLY A 386 -4.66 -4.17 -6.64
C GLY A 386 -4.98 -5.67 -6.60
N THR A 387 -4.06 -6.45 -6.06
CA THR A 387 -4.16 -7.90 -5.86
C THR A 387 -4.12 -8.23 -4.38
N PHE A 388 -5.30 -8.48 -3.78
CA PHE A 388 -5.43 -8.73 -2.33
C PHE A 388 -4.56 -9.89 -1.82
N SER A 389 -4.29 -10.91 -2.62
CA SER A 389 -3.42 -12.03 -2.19
C SER A 389 -2.01 -11.60 -1.82
N ASN A 390 -1.52 -10.46 -2.34
CA ASN A 390 -0.20 -9.92 -2.02
C ASN A 390 -0.13 -9.41 -0.58
N THR A 391 -1.26 -9.04 0.03
CA THR A 391 -1.33 -8.47 1.39
C THR A 391 -1.94 -9.41 2.41
N LYS A 392 -2.48 -10.57 2.00
CA LYS A 392 -3.15 -11.52 2.91
C LYS A 392 -2.26 -11.89 4.10
N CYS A 393 -0.98 -12.14 3.87
CA CYS A 393 -0.07 -12.57 4.93
C CYS A 393 0.28 -11.49 5.96
N LEU A 394 -0.15 -10.25 5.74
CA LEU A 394 -0.04 -9.20 6.73
C LEU A 394 -1.17 -9.31 7.79
N LEU A 395 -2.28 -9.97 7.45
CA LEU A 395 -3.53 -9.93 8.19
C LEU A 395 -3.74 -11.18 9.05
N ALA A 396 -4.10 -10.99 10.31
CA ALA A 396 -4.21 -12.05 11.31
C ALA A 396 -5.39 -13.01 11.09
N ASP A 397 -6.41 -12.59 10.34
CA ASP A 397 -7.58 -13.40 9.99
C ASP A 397 -7.38 -14.20 8.69
N GLN A 398 -6.25 -14.01 8.00
CA GLN A 398 -5.89 -14.72 6.79
C GLN A 398 -4.84 -15.79 7.10
N TRP A 399 -4.96 -16.94 6.42
CA TRP A 399 -3.99 -18.02 6.58
C TRP A 399 -2.92 -17.94 5.50
N CYS A 400 -1.67 -17.79 5.91
CA CYS A 400 -0.53 -17.96 5.03
C CYS A 400 0.29 -19.17 5.47
N ILE A 401 0.26 -20.21 4.65
CA ILE A 401 1.16 -21.35 4.82
C ILE A 401 2.41 -21.02 4.02
N ASN A 402 3.54 -20.87 4.69
CA ASN A 402 4.81 -20.74 3.97
C ASN A 402 5.14 -22.06 3.29
N LEU A 403 5.69 -22.03 2.06
CA LEU A 403 6.00 -23.24 1.30
C LEU A 403 6.80 -24.28 2.12
N PRO A 404 7.78 -23.92 2.97
CA PRO A 404 8.45 -24.87 3.86
C PRO A 404 7.52 -25.51 4.91
N GLU A 405 6.57 -24.76 5.47
CA GLU A 405 5.58 -25.31 6.40
C GLU A 405 4.58 -26.22 5.69
N ALA A 406 4.14 -25.85 4.49
CA ALA A 406 3.30 -26.72 3.66
C ALA A 406 4.02 -28.04 3.35
N ILE A 407 5.29 -27.97 2.94
CA ILE A 407 6.14 -29.14 2.71
C ILE A 407 6.29 -29.94 4.00
N GLY A 408 6.55 -29.30 5.15
CA GLY A 408 6.65 -29.96 6.44
C GLY A 408 5.38 -30.68 6.87
N ILE A 409 4.21 -30.04 6.70
CA ILE A 409 2.90 -30.64 6.99
C ILE A 409 2.65 -31.84 6.07
N VAL A 410 2.93 -31.72 4.77
CA VAL A 410 2.74 -32.80 3.80
C VAL A 410 3.68 -33.98 4.10
N ILE A 411 4.97 -33.72 4.35
CA ILE A 411 5.94 -34.76 4.73
C ILE A 411 5.51 -35.42 6.04
N GLY A 412 5.13 -34.64 7.05
CA GLY A 412 4.64 -35.16 8.32
C GLY A 412 3.41 -36.06 8.16
N ALA A 413 2.43 -35.62 7.37
CA ALA A 413 1.23 -36.41 7.06
C ALA A 413 1.58 -37.72 6.33
N LEU A 414 2.49 -37.68 5.36
CA LEU A 414 2.97 -38.87 4.64
C LEU A 414 3.72 -39.83 5.58
N MET A 415 4.54 -39.33 6.51
CA MET A 415 5.22 -40.16 7.51
C MET A 415 4.23 -40.84 8.47
N VAL A 416 3.18 -40.14 8.89
CA VAL A 416 2.12 -40.73 9.72
C VAL A 416 1.34 -41.79 8.95
N LEU A 417 0.96 -41.52 7.69
CA LEU A 417 0.24 -42.48 6.85
C LEU A 417 1.07 -43.75 6.58
N THR A 418 2.36 -43.59 6.28
CA THR A 418 3.25 -44.72 6.03
C THR A 418 3.48 -45.56 7.27
N THR A 419 3.72 -44.94 8.43
CA THR A 419 3.85 -45.67 9.71
C THR A 419 2.57 -46.44 10.06
N PHE A 420 1.40 -45.82 9.90
CA PHE A 420 0.11 -46.48 10.13
C PHE A 420 -0.09 -47.68 9.19
N THR A 421 0.27 -47.53 7.91
CA THR A 421 0.19 -48.61 6.91
C THR A 421 1.13 -49.77 7.29
N CYS A 422 2.37 -49.49 7.70
CA CYS A 422 3.31 -50.50 8.17
C CYS A 422 2.79 -51.26 9.39
N ILE A 423 2.19 -50.56 10.37
CA ILE A 423 1.58 -51.19 11.56
C ILE A 423 0.44 -52.13 11.14
N ILE A 424 -0.42 -51.71 10.20
CA ILE A 424 -1.50 -52.55 9.67
C ILE A 424 -0.94 -53.80 8.97
N ILE A 425 0.11 -53.67 8.16
CA ILE A 425 0.75 -54.81 7.49
C ILE A 425 1.37 -55.77 8.52
N ILE A 426 2.10 -55.26 9.51
CA ILE A 426 2.74 -56.07 10.55
C ILE A 426 1.69 -56.79 11.40
N SER A 427 0.61 -56.12 11.78
CA SER A 427 -0.49 -56.71 12.56
C SER A 427 -1.27 -57.77 11.79
N LYS A 428 -1.44 -57.61 10.46
CA LYS A 428 -2.02 -58.67 9.59
C LYS A 428 -1.08 -59.86 9.38
N ASN A 429 0.23 -59.64 9.38
CA ASN A 429 1.24 -60.68 9.18
C ASN A 429 1.67 -61.38 10.48
N ARG A 430 1.11 -61.03 11.65
CA ARG A 430 1.25 -61.82 12.86
C ARG A 430 0.45 -63.12 12.73
N VAL A 431 1.14 -64.16 12.28
CA VAL A 431 0.67 -65.55 12.36
C VAL A 431 0.38 -65.86 13.83
N ALA A 432 -0.84 -66.31 14.13
CA ALA A 432 -1.22 -66.72 15.48
C ALA A 432 -0.28 -67.82 15.97
N PRO A 433 0.26 -67.74 17.20
CA PRO A 433 1.11 -68.80 17.72
C PRO A 433 0.31 -70.10 17.74
N ALA A 434 0.91 -71.18 17.22
CA ALA A 434 0.31 -72.51 17.24
C ALA A 434 -0.07 -72.87 18.69
N ARG A 435 -1.37 -73.06 18.95
CA ARG A 435 -1.86 -73.50 20.27
C ARG A 435 -1.27 -74.88 20.59
N PRO A 436 -0.52 -75.06 21.69
CA PRO A 436 -0.15 -76.39 22.14
C PRO A 436 -1.40 -77.13 22.61
N PHE A 437 -1.49 -78.40 22.25
CA PHE A 437 -2.53 -79.33 22.69
C PHE A 437 -2.54 -79.48 24.23
N SER A 438 -3.76 -79.61 24.75
CA SER A 438 -4.17 -79.70 26.16
C SER A 438 -3.51 -80.83 26.95
N ARG A 439 -3.33 -80.63 28.26
CA ARG A 439 -3.34 -81.73 29.24
C ARG A 439 -4.12 -81.34 30.49
N LEU A 440 -5.18 -82.10 30.79
CA LEU A 440 -6.01 -81.98 31.99
C LEU A 440 -5.14 -82.06 33.26
N GLN A 441 -5.39 -81.17 34.22
CA GLN A 441 -4.98 -81.37 35.62
C GLN A 441 -6.21 -81.68 36.47
N LEU A 442 -6.10 -82.81 37.16
CA LEU A 442 -7.06 -83.35 38.13
C LEU A 442 -7.03 -82.52 39.42
N GLN A 443 -8.23 -82.27 39.92
CA GLN A 443 -8.58 -81.67 41.20
C GLN A 443 -8.24 -82.65 42.34
N TYR A 444 -7.61 -82.16 43.41
CA TYR A 444 -7.57 -82.86 44.70
C TYR A 444 -7.83 -81.88 45.84
N ASP A 445 -8.77 -82.30 46.67
CA ASP A 445 -9.44 -81.59 47.75
C ASP A 445 -8.58 -81.40 49.01
N ASP A 446 -9.04 -80.44 49.80
CA ASP A 446 -8.67 -80.06 51.15
C ASP A 446 -8.65 -81.23 52.15
N ASP A 447 -7.72 -81.21 53.09
CA ASP A 447 -7.88 -81.80 54.42
C ASP A 447 -7.09 -80.96 55.45
N ASP A 448 -7.83 -80.37 56.39
CA ASP A 448 -7.33 -79.59 57.53
C ASP A 448 -7.58 -80.42 58.81
N PRO A 449 -6.59 -80.63 59.72
CA PRO A 449 -6.81 -81.42 60.92
C PRO A 449 -7.18 -80.54 62.13
N LEU A 450 -8.33 -80.87 62.74
CA LEU A 450 -8.72 -80.43 64.08
C LEU A 450 -7.87 -81.11 65.16
N ILE A 451 -7.54 -80.36 66.22
CA ILE A 451 -7.81 -80.60 67.66
C ILE A 451 -6.72 -79.95 68.52
N GLY A 452 -7.13 -79.16 69.51
CA GLY A 452 -6.29 -78.76 70.66
C GLY A 452 -6.74 -77.48 71.32
#